data_AF-A0A7S1VFW4-F1
#
_entry.id   AF-A0A7S1VFW4-F1
#
_cell.length_a   1.000
_cell.length_b   1.000
_cell.length_c   1.000
_cell.angle_alpha   90.00
_cell.angle_beta   90.00
_cell.angle_gamma   90.00
#
_symmetry.space_group_name_H-M   'P 1'
#
loop_
_entity.id
_entity.type
_entity.pdbx_description
1 polymer ?
#
loop_
_entity_poly.entity_id
_entity_poly.type
_entity_poly.pdbx_seq_one_letter_code
_entity_poly.pdbx_strand_id
1 'polypeptide(L)'
;QELSINNNDDDNRSTLRACLGACFEVGNAQAAHDIWNTTFSFLNRKDEGDDETATPRTPPPPSPNDFSTLVATYCRSSDSKWWRKAWTVLVEDAPKQLLQRHEAASSGDDEYNNNMVLYVPVDAYNALLHRLDQEHKWKEAIQLLHIMDHQQQQQKPSSSVQNHQQQQRHPFPTVATYRLVIETCIHANQGEQAFQILQTMMKKPPTIFVKPTG
;
A
#
# COMPACT_ATOMS: atom_id res chain seq x y z
N GLN A 1 35.60 -20.12 -7.18
CA GLN A 1 34.85 -18.88 -6.94
C GLN A 1 33.44 -19.15 -7.46
N GLU A 2 32.61 -19.78 -6.63
CA GLU A 2 31.23 -20.14 -6.98
C GLU A 2 30.32 -18.99 -6.54
N LEU A 3 29.78 -18.28 -7.52
CA LEU A 3 28.67 -17.36 -7.29
C LEU A 3 27.40 -18.20 -7.16
N SER A 4 27.08 -18.63 -5.94
CA SER A 4 25.77 -19.20 -5.63
C SER A 4 24.73 -18.09 -5.74
N ILE A 5 24.06 -18.03 -6.89
CA ILE A 5 22.96 -17.10 -7.14
C ILE A 5 21.74 -17.61 -6.35
N ASN A 6 21.32 -16.84 -5.34
CA ASN A 6 20.09 -17.04 -4.57
C ASN A 6 18.84 -16.81 -5.46
N ASN A 7 18.59 -17.69 -6.44
CA ASN A 7 17.44 -17.57 -7.35
C ASN A 7 16.08 -17.93 -6.71
N ASN A 8 16.07 -18.57 -5.55
CA ASN A 8 14.84 -19.14 -4.99
C ASN A 8 13.85 -18.09 -4.43
N ASP A 9 14.32 -16.91 -4.02
CA ASP A 9 13.45 -15.90 -3.40
C ASP A 9 12.59 -15.16 -4.44
N ASP A 10 13.13 -14.98 -5.65
CA ASP A 10 12.41 -14.39 -6.77
C ASP A 10 11.32 -15.34 -7.31
N ASP A 11 11.54 -16.66 -7.26
CA ASP A 11 10.58 -17.67 -7.71
C ASP A 11 9.33 -17.71 -6.81
N ASN A 12 9.51 -17.67 -5.48
CA ASN A 12 8.41 -17.67 -4.52
C ASN A 12 7.53 -16.41 -4.66
N ARG A 13 8.16 -15.25 -4.86
CA ARG A 13 7.44 -13.98 -5.04
C ARG A 13 6.75 -13.89 -6.39
N SER A 14 7.36 -14.44 -7.43
CA SER A 14 6.73 -14.55 -8.75
C SER A 14 5.48 -15.44 -8.69
N THR A 15 5.55 -16.55 -7.95
CA THR A 15 4.41 -17.45 -7.73
C THR A 15 3.29 -16.77 -6.95
N LEU A 16 3.61 -16.07 -5.84
CA LEU A 16 2.62 -15.30 -5.09
C LEU A 16 1.89 -14.28 -5.98
N ARG A 17 2.64 -13.53 -6.78
CA ARG A 17 2.06 -12.53 -7.70
C ARG A 17 1.19 -13.16 -8.78
N ALA A 18 1.61 -14.30 -9.33
CA ALA A 18 0.80 -15.04 -10.30
C ALA A 18 -0.52 -15.51 -9.67
N CYS A 19 -0.49 -16.04 -8.45
CA CYS A 19 -1.68 -16.48 -7.72
C CYS A 19 -2.61 -15.31 -7.37
N LEU A 20 -2.07 -14.19 -6.87
CA LEU A 20 -2.86 -12.99 -6.59
C LEU A 20 -3.45 -12.39 -7.87
N GLY A 21 -2.68 -12.36 -8.97
CA GLY A 21 -3.15 -11.94 -10.28
C GLY A 21 -4.30 -12.80 -10.79
N ALA A 22 -4.19 -14.13 -10.67
CA ALA A 22 -5.28 -15.04 -11.02
C ALA A 22 -6.54 -14.78 -10.17
N CYS A 23 -6.38 -14.55 -8.85
CA CYS A 23 -7.50 -14.21 -7.97
C CYS A 23 -8.15 -12.87 -8.33
N PHE A 24 -7.34 -11.88 -8.74
CA PHE A 24 -7.82 -10.60 -9.26
C PHE A 24 -8.69 -10.79 -10.49
N GLU A 25 -8.23 -11.53 -11.50
CA GLU A 25 -8.99 -11.72 -12.74
C GLU A 25 -10.39 -12.31 -12.50
N VAL A 26 -10.48 -13.30 -11.60
CA VAL A 26 -11.75 -13.96 -11.24
C VAL A 26 -12.54 -13.23 -10.16
N GLY A 27 -12.00 -12.18 -9.52
CA GLY A 27 -12.64 -11.45 -8.42
C GLY A 27 -12.80 -12.25 -7.12
N ASN A 28 -11.95 -13.27 -6.89
CA ASN A 28 -12.03 -14.15 -5.73
C ASN A 28 -11.19 -13.61 -4.56
N ALA A 29 -11.75 -12.63 -3.85
CA ALA A 29 -11.11 -12.01 -2.70
C ALA A 29 -10.84 -12.97 -1.53
N GLN A 30 -11.66 -14.01 -1.35
CA GLN A 30 -11.44 -15.00 -0.30
C GLN A 30 -10.16 -15.80 -0.55
N ALA A 31 -10.01 -16.36 -1.76
CA ALA A 31 -8.80 -17.09 -2.11
C ALA A 31 -7.55 -16.20 -2.01
N ALA A 32 -7.63 -14.94 -2.46
CA ALA A 32 -6.53 -13.99 -2.31
C ALA A 32 -6.17 -13.74 -0.84
N HIS A 33 -7.17 -13.61 0.04
CA HIS A 33 -6.98 -13.44 1.47
C HIS A 33 -6.33 -14.67 2.11
N ASP A 34 -6.78 -15.87 1.73
CA ASP A 34 -6.25 -17.11 2.25
C ASP A 34 -4.80 -17.32 1.81
N ILE A 35 -4.49 -17.10 0.51
CA ILE A 35 -3.11 -17.12 -0.01
C ILE A 35 -2.24 -16.12 0.74
N TRP A 36 -2.72 -14.89 0.93
CA TRP A 36 -1.99 -13.85 1.66
C TRP A 36 -1.68 -14.28 3.10
N ASN A 37 -2.69 -14.73 3.84
CA ASN A 37 -2.52 -15.15 5.23
C ASN A 37 -1.63 -16.39 5.32
N THR A 38 -1.78 -17.38 4.44
CA THR A 38 -0.90 -18.55 4.42
C THR A 38 0.54 -18.14 4.14
N THR A 39 0.78 -17.25 3.19
CA THR A 39 2.15 -16.81 2.85
C THR A 39 2.81 -16.05 3.99
N PHE A 40 2.08 -15.16 4.68
CA PHE A 40 2.68 -14.24 5.65
C PHE A 40 2.39 -14.58 7.13
N SER A 41 1.55 -15.56 7.44
CA SER A 41 1.35 -16.04 8.83
C SER A 41 2.61 -16.66 9.42
N PHE A 42 3.48 -17.22 8.57
CA PHE A 42 4.79 -17.73 8.98
C PHE A 42 5.72 -16.63 9.50
N LEU A 43 5.58 -15.38 9.05
CA LEU A 43 6.39 -14.27 9.56
C LEU A 43 6.11 -13.94 11.03
N ASN A 44 4.93 -14.29 11.53
CA ASN A 44 4.52 -13.99 12.90
C ASN A 44 4.74 -15.16 13.88
N ARG A 45 5.10 -16.36 13.40
CA ARG A 45 5.56 -17.42 14.29
C ARG A 45 7.02 -17.15 14.63
N LYS A 46 7.26 -16.60 15.82
CA LYS A 46 8.57 -16.72 16.47
C LYS A 46 8.81 -18.21 16.68
N ASP A 47 9.69 -18.81 15.90
CA ASP A 47 10.11 -20.20 16.10
C ASP A 47 10.72 -20.32 17.49
N GLU A 48 10.00 -20.98 18.41
CA GLU A 48 10.47 -21.37 19.74
C GLU A 48 11.08 -22.79 19.72
N GLY A 49 11.59 -23.25 18.57
CA GLY A 49 12.12 -24.60 18.39
C GLY A 49 13.63 -24.64 18.21
N ASP A 50 14.33 -25.23 19.17
CA ASP A 50 15.80 -25.35 19.30
C ASP A 50 16.51 -26.24 18.26
N ASP A 51 15.97 -26.40 17.04
CA ASP A 51 16.68 -27.14 15.98
C ASP A 51 17.63 -26.20 15.22
N GLU A 52 18.83 -26.01 15.78
CA GLU A 52 19.93 -25.19 15.25
C GLU A 52 20.37 -25.56 13.82
N THR A 53 19.91 -26.68 13.26
CA THR A 53 20.46 -27.21 12.00
C THR A 53 19.66 -26.84 10.74
N ALA A 54 18.44 -26.33 10.87
CA ALA A 54 17.63 -25.91 9.74
C ALA A 54 17.29 -24.43 9.84
N THR A 55 18.02 -23.56 9.15
CA THR A 55 17.65 -22.14 9.00
C THR A 55 16.24 -22.08 8.40
N PRO A 56 15.21 -21.66 9.15
CA PRO A 56 13.87 -21.51 8.62
C PRO A 56 13.94 -20.45 7.53
N ARG A 57 13.59 -20.81 6.30
CA ARG A 57 13.49 -19.84 5.19
C ARG A 57 12.28 -18.96 5.47
N THR A 58 12.49 -17.86 6.17
CA THR A 58 11.47 -16.84 6.35
C THR A 58 11.15 -16.25 4.98
N PRO A 59 9.88 -16.20 4.57
CA PRO A 59 9.52 -15.61 3.29
C PRO A 59 9.93 -14.13 3.26
N PRO A 60 10.31 -13.59 2.11
CA PRO A 60 10.63 -12.17 2.02
C PRO A 60 9.39 -11.33 2.40
N PRO A 61 9.56 -10.18 3.08
CA PRO A 61 8.44 -9.33 3.45
C PRO A 61 7.71 -8.83 2.20
N PRO A 62 6.39 -8.59 2.28
CA PRO A 62 5.62 -8.16 1.12
C PRO A 62 6.12 -6.81 0.60
N SER A 63 6.02 -6.64 -0.71
CA SER A 63 6.37 -5.40 -1.37
C SER A 63 5.17 -4.50 -1.63
N PRO A 64 5.39 -3.21 -1.92
CA PRO A 64 4.30 -2.29 -2.23
C PRO A 64 3.34 -2.77 -3.33
N ASN A 65 3.88 -3.45 -4.35
CA ASN A 65 3.06 -4.00 -5.43
C ASN A 65 2.20 -5.20 -5.00
N ASP A 66 2.68 -5.99 -4.04
CA ASP A 66 1.91 -7.15 -3.55
C ASP A 66 0.67 -6.67 -2.78
N PHE A 67 0.82 -5.61 -1.97
CA PHE A 67 -0.30 -4.91 -1.34
C PHE A 67 -1.27 -4.31 -2.36
N SER A 68 -0.74 -3.67 -3.42
CA SER A 68 -1.57 -3.07 -4.47
C SER A 68 -2.47 -4.10 -5.14
N THR A 69 -1.90 -5.24 -5.57
CA THR A 69 -2.66 -6.33 -6.19
C THR A 69 -3.69 -6.93 -5.23
N LEU A 70 -3.34 -7.13 -3.96
CA LEU A 70 -4.26 -7.65 -2.96
C LEU A 70 -5.47 -6.73 -2.74
N VAL A 71 -5.21 -5.43 -2.55
CA VAL A 71 -6.24 -4.40 -2.38
C VAL A 71 -7.14 -4.32 -3.60
N ALA A 72 -6.57 -4.31 -4.80
CA ALA A 72 -7.35 -4.32 -6.04
C ALA A 72 -8.25 -5.56 -6.13
N THR A 73 -7.75 -6.73 -5.71
CA THR A 73 -8.52 -7.99 -5.68
C THR A 73 -9.69 -7.92 -4.71
N TYR A 74 -9.47 -7.39 -3.50
CA TYR A 74 -10.54 -7.18 -2.54
C TYR A 74 -11.61 -6.20 -3.03
N CYS A 75 -11.20 -5.10 -3.67
CA CYS A 75 -12.12 -4.08 -4.17
C CYS A 75 -12.93 -4.52 -5.39
N ARG A 76 -12.44 -5.54 -6.14
CA ARG A 76 -13.17 -6.15 -7.25
C ARG A 76 -14.27 -7.10 -6.79
N SER A 77 -14.21 -7.60 -5.56
CA SER A 77 -15.26 -8.49 -5.03
C SER A 77 -16.57 -7.72 -4.82
N SER A 78 -17.69 -8.40 -5.07
CA SER A 78 -19.02 -7.83 -4.87
C SER A 78 -19.41 -7.70 -3.39
N ASP A 79 -18.79 -8.49 -2.50
CA ASP A 79 -19.11 -8.52 -1.07
C ASP A 79 -18.46 -7.34 -0.33
N SER A 80 -19.29 -6.55 0.34
CA SER A 80 -18.90 -5.32 1.04
C SER A 80 -17.96 -5.54 2.22
N LYS A 81 -17.80 -6.78 2.73
CA LYS A 81 -16.80 -7.03 3.76
C LYS A 81 -15.37 -6.85 3.24
N TRP A 82 -15.13 -7.00 1.94
CA TRP A 82 -13.79 -7.02 1.37
C TRP A 82 -13.16 -5.64 1.26
N TRP A 83 -13.92 -4.58 0.98
CA TRP A 83 -13.32 -3.24 0.99
C TRP A 83 -12.88 -2.82 2.40
N ARG A 84 -13.54 -3.30 3.46
CA ARG A 84 -13.07 -3.07 4.85
C ARG A 84 -11.75 -3.78 5.10
N LYS A 85 -11.59 -5.00 4.57
CA LYS A 85 -10.31 -5.71 4.61
C LYS A 85 -9.24 -4.98 3.79
N ALA A 86 -9.60 -4.44 2.63
CA ALA A 86 -8.71 -3.61 1.82
C ALA A 86 -8.27 -2.35 2.58
N TRP A 87 -9.18 -1.71 3.30
CA TRP A 87 -8.88 -0.58 4.18
C TRP A 87 -7.87 -0.98 5.26
N THR A 88 -8.13 -2.03 6.04
CA THR A 88 -7.21 -2.49 7.09
C THR A 88 -5.82 -2.79 6.52
N VAL A 89 -5.76 -3.50 5.40
CA VAL A 89 -4.48 -3.82 4.74
C VAL A 89 -3.73 -2.55 4.32
N LEU A 90 -4.43 -1.60 3.70
CA LEU A 90 -3.80 -0.42 3.10
C LEU A 90 -3.44 0.68 4.11
N VAL A 91 -4.29 0.88 5.11
CA VAL A 91 -4.18 1.97 6.09
C VAL A 91 -3.43 1.53 7.34
N GLU A 92 -3.58 0.28 7.78
CA GLU A 92 -3.03 -0.19 9.04
C GLU A 92 -1.83 -1.12 8.86
N ASP A 93 -1.94 -2.13 7.99
CA ASP A 93 -0.94 -3.20 7.92
C ASP A 93 0.24 -2.86 7.02
N ALA A 94 -0.01 -2.35 5.81
CA ALA A 94 1.04 -2.05 4.84
C ALA A 94 2.08 -1.05 5.36
N PRO A 95 1.70 0.07 6.02
CA PRO A 95 2.68 0.96 6.65
C PRO A 95 3.60 0.28 7.65
N LYS A 96 3.08 -0.64 8.48
CA LYS A 96 3.86 -1.33 9.51
C LYS A 96 4.82 -2.33 8.87
N GLN A 97 4.35 -3.10 7.90
CA GLN A 97 5.15 -4.13 7.24
C GLN A 97 6.24 -3.54 6.33
N LEU A 98 5.95 -2.44 5.63
CA LEU A 98 6.93 -1.74 4.81
C LEU A 98 8.01 -1.06 5.67
N LEU A 99 7.63 -0.53 6.85
CA LEU A 99 8.58 0.00 7.83
C LEU A 99 9.49 -1.10 8.38
N GLN A 100 8.93 -2.23 8.81
CA GLN A 100 9.72 -3.37 9.28
C GLN A 100 10.69 -3.88 8.21
N ARG A 101 10.24 -3.95 6.94
CA ARG A 101 11.10 -4.31 5.81
C ARG A 101 12.26 -3.32 5.64
N HIS A 102 12.02 -2.03 5.82
CA HIS A 102 13.07 -1.01 5.75
C HIS A 102 14.08 -1.16 6.88
N GLU A 103 13.60 -1.35 8.11
CA GLU A 103 14.46 -1.55 9.29
C GLU A 103 15.34 -2.79 9.13
N ALA A 104 14.77 -3.90 8.62
CA ALA A 104 15.51 -5.13 8.33
C ALA A 104 16.51 -4.99 7.17
N ALA A 105 16.26 -4.09 6.21
CA ALA A 105 17.18 -3.82 5.12
C ALA A 105 18.33 -2.87 5.53
N SER A 106 18.07 -1.96 6.47
CA SER A 106 19.04 -0.96 6.95
C SER A 106 20.10 -1.53 7.91
N SER A 107 19.92 -2.75 8.41
CA SER A 107 20.89 -3.41 9.29
C SER A 107 22.05 -4.07 8.54
N GLY A 108 22.01 -4.15 7.21
CA GLY A 108 23.15 -4.52 6.38
C GLY A 108 23.98 -3.28 6.05
N ASP A 109 25.31 -3.38 6.15
CA ASP A 109 26.29 -2.31 5.88
C ASP A 109 26.27 -1.77 4.42
N ASP A 110 25.29 -2.16 3.61
CA ASP A 110 25.15 -1.75 2.22
C ASP A 110 24.48 -0.36 2.13
N GLU A 111 25.33 0.67 2.12
CA GLU A 111 25.01 2.11 1.96
C GLU A 111 24.24 2.46 0.65
N TYR A 112 23.86 1.47 -0.15
CA TYR A 112 23.43 1.65 -1.54
C TYR A 112 21.92 1.77 -1.81
N ASN A 113 21.03 1.68 -0.81
CA ASN A 113 19.59 1.62 -1.08
C ASN A 113 18.73 2.74 -0.48
N ASN A 114 19.20 3.99 -0.57
CA ASN A 114 18.46 5.20 -0.15
C ASN A 114 17.22 5.52 -1.00
N ASN A 115 16.88 4.73 -2.02
CA ASN A 115 15.79 5.00 -2.95
C ASN A 115 14.64 3.97 -2.88
N MET A 116 14.58 3.14 -1.83
CA MET A 116 13.51 2.16 -1.69
C MET A 116 12.18 2.85 -1.39
N VAL A 117 11.18 2.61 -2.24
CA VAL A 117 9.81 3.12 -2.07
C VAL A 117 9.16 2.40 -0.88
N LEU A 118 8.79 3.16 0.16
CA LEU A 118 8.20 2.65 1.41
C LEU A 118 6.67 2.81 1.50
N TYR A 119 6.04 3.21 0.41
CA TYR A 119 4.59 3.41 0.37
C TYR A 119 3.94 2.54 -0.71
N VAL A 120 2.69 2.16 -0.47
CA VAL A 120 1.86 1.47 -1.46
C VAL A 120 1.50 2.44 -2.58
N PRO A 121 1.55 2.03 -3.87
CA PRO A 121 1.21 2.91 -4.99
C PRO A 121 -0.18 3.55 -4.87
N VAL A 122 -0.34 4.76 -5.40
CA VAL A 122 -1.60 5.51 -5.37
C VAL A 122 -2.76 4.76 -6.04
N ASP A 123 -2.47 3.88 -7.01
CA ASP A 123 -3.48 3.08 -7.70
C ASP A 123 -4.25 2.15 -6.76
N ALA A 124 -3.61 1.65 -5.69
CA ALA A 124 -4.28 0.84 -4.67
C ALA A 124 -5.31 1.67 -3.88
N TYR A 125 -4.97 2.92 -3.55
CA TYR A 125 -5.88 3.86 -2.90
C TYR A 125 -7.04 4.24 -3.82
N ASN A 126 -6.75 4.50 -5.10
CA ASN A 126 -7.78 4.81 -6.09
C ASN A 126 -8.73 3.61 -6.32
N ALA A 127 -8.22 2.38 -6.31
CA ALA A 127 -9.06 1.17 -6.39
C ALA A 127 -10.02 1.07 -5.19
N LEU A 128 -9.54 1.37 -3.98
CA LEU A 128 -10.39 1.44 -2.79
C LEU A 128 -11.41 2.58 -2.89
N LEU A 129 -11.01 3.77 -3.34
CA LEU A 129 -11.93 4.90 -3.55
C LEU A 129 -13.04 4.58 -4.55
N HIS A 130 -12.73 3.94 -5.68
CA HIS A 130 -13.73 3.46 -6.62
C HIS A 130 -14.74 2.53 -5.96
N ARG A 131 -14.29 1.66 -5.04
CA ARG A 131 -15.19 0.78 -4.32
C ARG A 131 -16.05 1.53 -3.29
N LEU A 132 -15.48 2.53 -2.61
CA LEU A 132 -16.22 3.39 -1.69
C LEU A 132 -17.28 4.23 -2.41
N ASP A 133 -17.00 4.67 -3.65
CA ASP A 133 -17.95 5.35 -4.52
C ASP A 133 -19.18 4.48 -4.82
N GLN A 134 -18.95 3.23 -5.25
CA GLN A 134 -20.01 2.25 -5.53
C GLN A 134 -20.89 1.96 -4.30
N GLU A 135 -20.33 2.06 -3.09
CA GLU A 135 -21.06 1.85 -1.83
C GLU A 135 -21.52 3.16 -1.15
N HIS A 136 -21.33 4.30 -1.83
CA HIS A 136 -21.66 5.66 -1.35
C HIS A 136 -21.07 5.98 0.04
N LYS A 137 -19.88 5.46 0.33
CA LYS A 137 -19.14 5.61 1.60
C LYS A 137 -18.29 6.88 1.59
N TRP A 138 -18.96 8.02 1.50
CA TRP A 138 -18.29 9.32 1.36
C TRP A 138 -17.43 9.71 2.58
N LYS A 139 -17.83 9.34 3.80
CA LYS A 139 -17.07 9.68 5.01
C LYS A 139 -15.71 8.97 5.01
N GLU A 140 -15.72 7.69 4.65
CA GLU A 140 -14.53 6.87 4.51
C GLU A 140 -13.66 7.36 3.36
N ALA A 141 -14.24 7.77 2.23
CA ALA A 141 -13.50 8.36 1.11
C ALA A 141 -12.78 9.65 1.50
N ILE A 142 -13.46 10.55 2.23
CA ILE A 142 -12.85 11.77 2.78
C ILE A 142 -11.75 11.42 3.78
N GLN A 143 -11.99 10.46 4.67
CA GLN A 143 -11.00 10.03 5.65
C GLN A 143 -9.74 9.49 4.97
N LEU A 144 -9.88 8.69 3.91
CA LEU A 144 -8.76 8.17 3.14
C LEU A 144 -7.94 9.29 2.50
N LEU A 145 -8.62 10.30 1.93
CA LEU A 145 -7.95 11.48 1.39
C LEU A 145 -7.18 12.24 2.47
N HIS A 146 -7.76 12.41 3.67
CA HIS A 146 -7.06 13.05 4.78
C HIS A 146 -5.83 12.27 5.23
N ILE A 147 -5.89 10.94 5.25
CA ILE A 147 -4.74 10.07 5.56
C ILE A 147 -3.58 10.31 4.58
N MET A 148 -3.90 10.46 3.28
CA MET A 148 -2.91 10.75 2.23
C MET A 148 -2.39 12.20 2.31
N ASP A 149 -3.26 13.19 2.60
CA ASP A 149 -2.89 14.62 2.65
C ASP A 149 -2.12 15.02 3.92
N HIS A 150 -2.41 14.39 5.07
CA HIS A 150 -1.77 14.72 6.34
C HIS A 150 -0.25 14.53 6.32
N GLN A 151 0.27 13.65 5.45
CA GLN A 151 1.71 13.47 5.26
C GLN A 151 2.35 14.58 4.44
N GLN A 152 1.61 15.24 3.54
CA GLN A 152 2.14 16.36 2.75
C GLN A 152 2.51 17.56 3.64
N GLN A 153 1.74 17.79 4.70
CA GLN A 153 1.92 18.95 5.57
C GLN A 153 3.11 18.81 6.54
N GLN A 154 3.51 17.57 6.86
CA GLN A 154 4.64 17.32 7.76
C GLN A 154 6.01 17.45 7.06
N GLN A 155 6.05 17.49 5.73
CA GLN A 155 7.30 17.61 4.95
C GLN A 155 7.78 19.04 4.71
N LYS A 156 7.42 20.00 5.59
CA LYS A 156 7.93 21.36 5.47
C LYS A 156 9.47 21.32 5.63
N PRO A 157 10.26 21.92 4.71
CA PRO A 157 11.71 21.85 4.75
C PRO A 157 12.23 22.68 5.94
N SER A 158 12.39 22.04 7.09
CA SER A 158 13.18 22.60 8.19
C SER A 158 14.65 22.41 7.82
N SER A 159 15.34 23.54 7.67
CA SER A 159 16.70 23.72 7.18
C SER A 159 17.83 23.10 8.03
N SER A 160 17.53 22.11 8.86
CA SER A 160 18.50 21.44 9.72
C SER A 160 18.78 20.03 9.19
N VAL A 161 19.93 19.93 8.52
CA VAL A 161 20.65 18.69 8.25
C VAL A 161 20.71 17.88 9.55
N GLN A 162 20.32 16.59 9.49
CA GLN A 162 20.24 15.64 10.60
C GLN A 162 19.02 15.80 11.53
N ASN A 163 17.90 15.16 11.16
CA ASN A 163 17.36 14.04 11.93
C ASN A 163 16.15 13.42 11.21
N HIS A 164 16.38 12.20 10.70
CA HIS A 164 15.41 11.14 10.43
C HIS A 164 14.17 11.50 9.60
N GLN A 165 14.33 11.31 8.29
CA GLN A 165 13.31 10.91 7.33
C GLN A 165 11.98 10.53 8.01
N GLN A 166 11.02 11.44 8.06
CA GLN A 166 9.63 11.07 8.24
C GLN A 166 9.23 10.28 6.98
N GLN A 167 9.46 8.98 7.04
CA GLN A 167 9.20 8.05 5.96
C GLN A 167 7.73 8.19 5.57
N GLN A 168 7.48 8.59 4.33
CA GLN A 168 6.13 8.65 3.79
C GLN A 168 5.55 7.24 3.86
N ARG A 169 4.54 7.06 4.71
CA ARG A 169 3.84 5.78 4.85
C ARG A 169 2.68 5.65 3.86
N HIS A 170 2.25 6.77 3.30
CA HIS A 170 1.17 6.85 2.33
C HIS A 170 1.61 7.73 1.16
N PRO A 171 1.17 7.41 -0.08
CA PRO A 171 1.45 8.24 -1.24
C PRO A 171 0.67 9.56 -1.15
N PHE A 172 1.16 10.58 -1.84
CA PHE A 172 0.42 11.83 -2.00
C PHE A 172 -0.83 11.64 -2.87
N PRO A 173 -1.94 12.33 -2.54
CA PRO A 173 -3.13 12.29 -3.36
C PRO A 173 -2.86 12.95 -4.72
N THR A 174 -3.39 12.35 -5.78
CA THR A 174 -3.32 12.89 -7.15
C THR A 174 -4.63 13.59 -7.53
N VAL A 175 -4.65 14.31 -8.65
CA VAL A 175 -5.90 14.88 -9.20
C VAL A 175 -6.98 13.80 -9.36
N ALA A 176 -6.61 12.59 -9.81
CA ALA A 176 -7.52 11.46 -9.93
C ALA A 176 -8.10 11.06 -8.55
N THR A 177 -7.26 11.02 -7.51
CA THR A 177 -7.69 10.75 -6.13
C THR A 177 -8.74 11.76 -5.65
N TYR A 178 -8.47 13.07 -5.79
CA TYR A 178 -9.44 14.11 -5.42
C TYR A 178 -10.75 13.99 -6.20
N ARG A 179 -10.66 13.76 -7.51
CA ARG A 179 -11.82 13.57 -8.38
C ARG A 179 -12.71 12.44 -7.87
N LEU A 180 -12.15 11.28 -7.53
CA LEU A 180 -12.91 10.13 -7.02
C LEU A 180 -13.63 10.44 -5.71
N VAL A 181 -12.98 11.17 -4.79
CA VAL A 181 -13.64 11.56 -3.53
C VAL A 181 -14.78 12.55 -3.78
N ILE A 182 -14.57 13.52 -4.68
CA ILE A 182 -15.62 14.48 -5.08
C ILE A 182 -16.80 13.75 -5.71
N GLU A 183 -16.56 12.83 -6.65
CA GLU A 183 -17.59 11.99 -7.29
C GLU A 183 -18.35 11.16 -6.23
N THR A 184 -17.63 10.52 -5.30
CA THR A 184 -18.23 9.77 -4.18
C THR A 184 -19.15 10.64 -3.33
N CYS A 185 -18.71 11.86 -2.99
CA CYS A 185 -19.53 12.82 -2.25
C CYS A 185 -20.79 13.21 -3.04
N ILE A 186 -20.67 13.47 -4.35
CA ILE A 186 -21.81 13.84 -5.20
C ILE A 186 -22.81 12.69 -5.29
N HIS A 187 -22.36 11.46 -5.57
CA HIS A 187 -23.22 10.28 -5.63
C HIS A 187 -23.92 9.98 -4.29
N ALA A 188 -23.28 10.32 -3.16
CA ALA A 188 -23.88 10.22 -1.83
C ALA A 188 -24.71 11.47 -1.42
N ASN A 189 -25.03 12.36 -2.35
CA ASN A 189 -25.77 13.62 -2.13
C ASN A 189 -25.12 14.58 -1.10
N GLN A 190 -23.79 14.57 -1.01
CA GLN A 190 -22.99 15.43 -0.13
C GLN A 190 -22.31 16.55 -0.92
N GLY A 191 -23.10 17.34 -1.66
CA GLY A 191 -22.57 18.40 -2.54
C GLY A 191 -21.73 19.46 -1.82
N GLU A 192 -22.08 19.80 -0.58
CA GLU A 192 -21.30 20.75 0.24
C GLU A 192 -19.89 20.22 0.53
N GLN A 193 -19.78 18.94 0.91
CA GLN A 193 -18.49 18.29 1.16
C GLN A 193 -17.65 18.20 -0.11
N ALA A 194 -18.28 17.83 -1.24
CA ALA A 194 -17.62 17.81 -2.54
C ALA A 194 -17.02 19.18 -2.90
N PHE A 195 -17.76 20.26 -2.67
CA PHE A 195 -17.30 21.63 -2.92
C PHE A 195 -16.16 22.04 -1.99
N GLN A 196 -16.22 21.70 -0.69
CA GLN A 196 -15.13 21.98 0.25
C GLN A 196 -13.82 21.27 -0.14
N ILE A 197 -13.91 20.03 -0.63
CA ILE A 197 -12.76 19.26 -1.11
C ILE A 197 -12.17 19.91 -2.36
N LEU A 198 -13.03 20.31 -3.32
CA LEU A 198 -12.59 21.03 -4.52
C LEU A 198 -11.85 22.33 -4.16
N GLN A 199 -12.41 23.13 -3.25
CA GLN A 199 -11.75 24.36 -2.78
C GLN A 199 -10.40 24.08 -2.11
N THR A 200 -10.31 22.99 -1.35
CA THR A 200 -9.05 22.57 -0.70
C THR A 200 -7.99 22.21 -1.73
N MET A 201 -8.35 21.41 -2.73
CA MET A 201 -7.48 21.04 -3.84
C MET A 201 -7.03 22.28 -4.65
N MET A 202 -7.91 23.26 -4.87
CA MET A 202 -7.53 24.50 -5.57
C MET A 202 -6.54 25.36 -4.79
N LYS A 203 -6.64 25.38 -3.45
CA LYS A 203 -5.69 26.09 -2.58
C LYS A 203 -4.33 25.38 -2.49
N LYS A 204 -4.33 24.05 -2.64
CA LYS A 204 -3.14 23.19 -2.57
C LYS A 204 -3.18 22.19 -3.73
N PRO A 205 -2.77 22.60 -4.94
CA PRO A 205 -2.81 21.71 -6.08
C PRO A 205 -1.91 20.49 -5.82
N PRO A 206 -2.38 19.26 -6.11
CA PRO A 206 -1.57 18.06 -5.95
C PRO A 206 -0.33 18.13 -6.84
N THR A 207 0.80 17.63 -6.34
CA THR A 207 2.06 17.61 -7.07
C THR A 207 1.90 16.76 -8.34
N ILE A 208 1.98 17.40 -9.50
CA ILE A 208 1.95 16.69 -10.78
C ILE A 208 3.33 16.07 -10.99
N PHE A 209 3.48 14.77 -10.69
CA PHE A 209 4.66 14.02 -11.09
C PHE A 209 4.61 13.76 -12.59
N VAL A 210 5.19 14.67 -13.36
CA VAL A 210 5.43 14.44 -14.79
C VAL A 210 6.54 13.40 -14.87
N LYS A 211 6.20 12.16 -15.23
CA LYS A 211 7.20 11.12 -15.49
C LYS A 211 8.04 11.60 -16.69
N PRO A 212 9.36 11.84 -16.56
CA PRO A 212 10.16 12.24 -17.70
C PRO A 212 10.13 11.09 -18.71
N THR A 213 9.53 11.34 -19.86
CA THR A 213 9.63 10.46 -21.02
C THR A 213 11.03 10.60 -21.57
N GLY A 214 11.91 9.66 -21.22
CA GLY A 214 13.22 9.43 -21.83
C GLY A 214 13.18 8.17 -22.67
#